data_AF-A0AAU2GR76-F1
#
_entry.id   AF-A0AAU2GR76-F1
#
_cell.length_a   1.000
_cell.length_b   1.000
_cell.length_c   1.000
_cell.angle_alpha   90.00
_cell.angle_beta   90.00
_cell.angle_gamma   90.00
#
_symmetry.space_group_name_H-M   'P 1'
#
loop_
_entity.id
_entity.type
_entity.pdbx_description
1 polymer ?
#
loop_
_entity_poly.entity_id
_entity_poly.type
_entity_poly.pdbx_seq_one_letter_code
_entity_poly.pdbx_strand_id
1 'polypeptide(L)'
;MVGTILKGMNRIRWHELTHSYGSAHDVPGRLSRVAWGDARTSADALSDLGLWLGELAVFDATVAAVPFLWDLATADSVSSRAGVIELLQAILEHDNPPQIEVQFAAHRAVSGGRDTVGKLATGSDPAVRAAARALGAAIDSHTCEACRPA
;
A
#
# COMPACT_ATOMS: atom_id res chain seq x y z
N MET A 1 6.14 -13.03 19.83
CA MET A 1 5.46 -13.77 18.75
C MET A 1 5.55 -12.93 17.49
N VAL A 2 6.27 -13.37 16.47
CA VAL A 2 6.18 -12.74 15.15
C VAL A 2 4.78 -13.05 14.63
N GLY A 3 3.92 -12.04 14.53
CA GLY A 3 2.63 -12.23 13.86
C GLY A 3 2.93 -12.60 12.40
N THR A 4 2.24 -13.62 11.87
CA THR A 4 2.29 -13.89 10.43
C THR A 4 1.87 -12.62 9.69
N ILE A 5 2.73 -12.11 8.81
CA ILE A 5 2.45 -10.99 7.90
C ILE A 5 1.47 -11.48 6.83
N LEU A 6 0.65 -10.61 6.23
CA LEU A 6 -0.28 -10.93 5.13
C LEU A 6 -1.47 -11.82 5.54
N LYS A 7 -1.98 -11.69 6.76
CA LYS A 7 -3.08 -12.52 7.25
C LYS A 7 -4.36 -12.29 6.47
N GLY A 8 -4.98 -13.39 6.01
CA GLY A 8 -6.27 -13.34 5.33
C GLY A 8 -6.18 -13.01 3.83
N MET A 9 -4.97 -12.82 3.28
CA MET A 9 -4.76 -12.61 1.84
C MET A 9 -5.37 -13.72 0.97
N ASN A 10 -5.37 -14.96 1.47
CA ASN A 10 -5.95 -16.13 0.79
C ASN A 10 -7.49 -16.15 0.79
N ARG A 11 -8.17 -15.27 1.53
CA ARG A 11 -9.63 -15.18 1.57
C ARG A 11 -10.22 -14.29 0.49
N ILE A 12 -9.37 -13.47 -0.14
CA ILE A 12 -9.77 -12.57 -1.22
C ILE A 12 -9.73 -13.34 -2.54
N ARG A 13 -10.79 -13.21 -3.35
CA ARG A 13 -10.86 -13.81 -4.68
C ARG A 13 -10.13 -12.93 -5.69
N TRP A 14 -8.80 -12.89 -5.60
CA TRP A 14 -7.94 -12.01 -6.42
C TRP A 14 -8.14 -12.15 -7.93
N HIS A 15 -8.53 -13.33 -8.40
CA HIS A 15 -8.82 -13.57 -9.82
C HIS A 15 -10.08 -12.85 -10.31
N GLU A 16 -11.01 -12.48 -9.41
CA GLU A 16 -12.19 -11.67 -9.72
C GLU A 16 -11.89 -10.16 -9.68
N LEU A 17 -10.75 -9.76 -9.12
CA LEU A 17 -10.31 -8.37 -9.04
C LEU A 17 -9.42 -8.01 -10.23
N THR A 18 -9.25 -6.72 -10.47
CA THR A 18 -8.46 -6.18 -11.57
C THR A 18 -7.43 -5.14 -11.11
N HIS A 19 -6.42 -4.90 -11.93
CA HIS A 19 -5.49 -3.79 -11.82
C HIS A 19 -5.21 -3.22 -13.22
N SER A 20 -4.27 -2.26 -13.35
CA SER A 20 -3.99 -1.54 -14.61
C SER A 20 -3.65 -2.40 -15.83
N TYR A 21 -3.29 -3.68 -15.65
CA TYR A 21 -2.92 -4.61 -16.74
C TYR A 21 -3.83 -5.84 -16.83
N GLY A 22 -4.97 -5.87 -16.13
CA GLY A 22 -5.94 -6.97 -16.19
C GLY A 22 -6.17 -7.64 -14.84
N SER A 23 -6.24 -8.97 -14.83
CA SER A 23 -6.59 -9.74 -13.61
C SER A 23 -5.55 -9.59 -12.51
N ALA A 24 -6.02 -9.46 -11.26
CA ALA A 24 -5.16 -9.34 -10.08
C ALA A 24 -4.77 -10.69 -9.45
N HIS A 25 -4.99 -11.81 -10.14
CA HIS A 25 -4.59 -13.17 -9.72
C HIS A 25 -3.16 -13.24 -9.16
N ASP A 26 -2.26 -12.44 -9.73
CA ASP A 26 -0.83 -12.46 -9.49
C ASP A 26 -0.35 -11.57 -8.32
N VAL A 27 -1.22 -10.69 -7.81
CA VAL A 27 -0.92 -9.74 -6.71
C VAL A 27 -0.46 -10.45 -5.43
N PRO A 28 -1.10 -11.55 -4.96
CA PRO A 28 -0.66 -12.26 -3.76
C PRO A 28 0.78 -12.77 -3.85
N GLY A 29 1.19 -13.21 -5.05
CA GLY A 29 2.55 -13.67 -5.30
C GLY A 29 3.58 -12.54 -5.18
N ARG A 30 3.24 -11.33 -5.63
CA ARG A 30 4.10 -10.14 -5.47
C ARG A 30 4.17 -9.70 -4.01
N LEU A 31 3.04 -9.61 -3.30
CA LEU A 31 3.02 -9.28 -1.87
C LEU A 31 3.87 -10.26 -1.05
N SER A 32 3.79 -11.56 -1.37
CA SER A 32 4.60 -12.60 -0.72
C SER A 32 6.10 -12.43 -0.99
N ARG A 33 6.48 -12.05 -2.21
CA ARG A 33 7.88 -11.77 -2.56
C ARG A 33 8.43 -10.54 -1.86
N VAL A 34 7.60 -9.51 -1.63
CA VAL A 34 7.99 -8.37 -0.78
C VAL A 34 8.17 -8.81 0.68
N ALA A 35 7.29 -9.68 1.20
CA ALA A 35 7.36 -10.12 2.59
C ALA A 35 8.58 -11.01 2.91
N TRP A 36 8.94 -11.91 1.99
CA TRP A 36 9.88 -13.01 2.28
C TRP A 36 11.02 -13.18 1.27
N GLY A 37 11.05 -12.37 0.21
CA GLY A 37 12.15 -12.38 -0.75
C GLY A 37 13.42 -11.76 -0.16
N ASP A 38 14.56 -12.04 -0.80
CA ASP A 38 15.77 -11.25 -0.58
C ASP A 38 15.58 -9.80 -1.05
N ALA A 39 16.54 -8.92 -0.74
CA ALA A 39 16.42 -7.50 -1.02
C ALA A 39 16.09 -7.18 -2.49
N ARG A 40 16.67 -7.93 -3.43
CA ARG A 40 16.42 -7.76 -4.87
C ARG A 40 15.03 -8.25 -5.24
N THR A 41 14.67 -9.46 -4.83
CA THR A 41 13.37 -10.07 -5.10
C THR A 41 12.23 -9.22 -4.53
N SER A 42 12.43 -8.67 -3.34
CA SER A 42 11.49 -7.75 -2.70
C SER A 42 11.36 -6.44 -3.49
N ALA A 43 12.47 -5.83 -3.92
CA ALA A 43 12.45 -4.61 -4.72
C ALA A 43 11.82 -4.81 -6.11
N ASP A 44 12.13 -5.90 -6.80
CA ASP A 44 11.55 -6.24 -8.10
C ASP A 44 10.03 -6.46 -7.97
N ALA A 45 9.60 -7.22 -6.95
CA ALA A 45 8.18 -7.45 -6.69
C ALA A 45 7.42 -6.19 -6.29
N LEU A 46 8.06 -5.28 -5.54
CA LEU A 46 7.48 -3.99 -5.21
C LEU A 46 7.36 -3.09 -6.44
N SER A 47 8.32 -3.14 -7.36
CA SER A 47 8.25 -2.39 -8.63
C SER A 47 7.06 -2.84 -9.48
N ASP A 48 6.83 -4.16 -9.58
CA ASP A 48 5.62 -4.72 -10.21
C ASP A 48 4.34 -4.14 -9.55
N LEU A 49 4.26 -4.14 -8.22
CA LEU A 49 3.09 -3.61 -7.50
C LEU A 49 2.90 -2.10 -7.72
N GLY A 50 3.98 -1.34 -7.86
CA GLY A 50 3.93 0.07 -8.20
C GLY A 50 3.24 0.32 -9.54
N LEU A 51 3.63 -0.43 -10.57
CA LEU A 51 3.00 -0.36 -11.89
C LEU A 51 1.52 -0.78 -11.84
N TRP A 52 1.21 -1.82 -11.06
CA TRP A 52 -0.13 -2.40 -11.06
C TRP A 52 -1.14 -1.60 -10.25
N LEU A 53 -0.72 -1.10 -9.08
CA LEU A 53 -1.61 -0.53 -8.07
C LEU A 53 -1.42 0.98 -7.90
N GLY A 54 -0.21 1.49 -8.17
CA GLY A 54 0.17 2.89 -7.93
C GLY A 54 -0.06 3.81 -9.12
N GLU A 55 0.05 3.33 -10.36
CA GLU A 55 -0.18 4.17 -11.55
C GLU A 55 -1.64 4.57 -11.75
N LEU A 56 -2.58 3.72 -11.31
CA LEU A 56 -4.02 3.92 -11.41
C LEU A 56 -4.69 3.37 -10.15
N ALA A 57 -4.91 4.22 -9.14
CA ALA A 57 -5.52 3.85 -7.85
C ALA A 57 -7.06 3.64 -7.95
N VAL A 58 -7.53 3.06 -9.05
CA VAL A 58 -8.95 3.07 -9.46
C VAL A 58 -9.53 1.66 -9.59
N PHE A 59 -8.76 0.66 -9.18
CA PHE A 59 -9.16 -0.74 -9.26
C PHE A 59 -9.37 -1.35 -7.87
N ASP A 60 -10.28 -2.31 -7.82
CA ASP A 60 -10.65 -3.07 -6.63
C ASP A 60 -9.46 -3.82 -6.00
N ALA A 61 -8.48 -4.26 -6.81
CA ALA A 61 -7.23 -4.82 -6.28
C ALA A 61 -6.40 -3.81 -5.49
N THR A 62 -6.42 -2.52 -5.85
CA THR A 62 -5.72 -1.47 -5.09
C THR A 62 -6.30 -1.38 -3.69
N VAL A 63 -7.63 -1.30 -3.56
CA VAL A 63 -8.31 -1.26 -2.26
C VAL A 63 -8.01 -2.52 -1.44
N ALA A 64 -8.12 -3.69 -2.07
CA ALA A 64 -7.86 -4.98 -1.44
C ALA A 64 -6.41 -5.15 -0.96
N ALA A 65 -5.45 -4.50 -1.63
CA ALA A 65 -4.02 -4.59 -1.30
C ALA A 65 -3.61 -3.71 -0.10
N VAL A 66 -4.28 -2.58 0.16
CA VAL A 66 -3.84 -1.60 1.17
C VAL A 66 -3.60 -2.20 2.56
N PRO A 67 -4.48 -3.05 3.13
CA PRO A 67 -4.22 -3.66 4.44
C PRO A 67 -2.91 -4.47 4.48
N PHE A 68 -2.58 -5.14 3.39
CA PHE A 68 -1.36 -5.94 3.26
C PHE A 68 -0.11 -5.08 3.06
N LEU A 69 -0.24 -3.93 2.37
CA LEU A 69 0.83 -2.95 2.30
C LEU A 69 1.15 -2.36 3.69
N TRP A 70 0.14 -2.17 4.55
CA TRP A 70 0.37 -1.78 5.95
C TRP A 70 1.05 -2.88 6.78
N ASP A 71 0.66 -4.14 6.61
CA ASP A 71 1.35 -5.29 7.22
C ASP A 71 2.84 -5.28 6.83
N LEU A 72 3.15 -5.05 5.55
CA LEU A 72 4.53 -5.00 5.03
C LEU A 72 5.31 -3.79 5.57
N ALA A 73 4.70 -2.60 5.63
CA ALA A 73 5.34 -1.38 6.12
C ALA A 73 5.73 -1.47 7.61
N THR A 74 5.01 -2.26 8.39
CA THR A 74 5.23 -2.40 9.85
C THR A 74 6.13 -3.57 10.23
N ALA A 75 6.41 -4.49 9.31
CA ALA A 75 7.20 -5.68 9.58
C ALA A 75 8.71 -5.41 9.41
N ASP A 76 9.46 -5.41 10.52
CA ASP A 76 10.91 -5.17 10.53
C ASP A 76 11.73 -6.16 9.67
N SER A 77 11.18 -7.33 9.36
CA SER A 77 11.83 -8.33 8.49
C SER A 77 11.78 -7.97 6.99
N VAL A 78 10.93 -7.03 6.58
CA VAL A 78 10.78 -6.61 5.19
C VAL A 78 11.88 -5.61 4.85
N SER A 79 12.68 -5.90 3.82
CA SER A 79 13.78 -5.01 3.41
C SER A 79 13.31 -3.75 2.68
N SER A 80 12.19 -3.82 1.97
CA SER A 80 11.70 -2.73 1.11
C SER A 80 10.64 -1.85 1.77
N ARG A 81 10.62 -1.75 3.12
CA ARG A 81 9.57 -1.02 3.87
C ARG A 81 9.39 0.43 3.43
N ALA A 82 10.48 1.15 3.19
CA ALA A 82 10.41 2.54 2.73
C ALA A 82 9.65 2.63 1.40
N GLY A 83 9.99 1.78 0.42
CA GLY A 83 9.29 1.74 -0.86
C GLY A 83 7.83 1.27 -0.75
N VAL A 84 7.49 0.41 0.21
CA VAL A 84 6.08 0.06 0.49
C VAL A 84 5.29 1.28 0.98
N ILE A 85 5.90 2.13 1.80
CA ILE A 85 5.29 3.38 2.28
C ILE A 85 5.15 4.38 1.13
N GLU A 86 6.13 4.46 0.24
CA GLU A 86 6.06 5.26 -0.98
C GLU A 86 4.93 4.79 -1.91
N LEU A 87 4.67 3.48 -2.01
CA LEU A 87 3.53 2.95 -2.75
C LEU A 87 2.19 3.35 -2.11
N LEU A 88 2.08 3.31 -0.78
CA LEU A 88 0.89 3.82 -0.08
C LEU A 88 0.66 5.31 -0.36
N GLN A 89 1.73 6.11 -0.43
CA GLN A 89 1.65 7.51 -0.81
C GLN A 89 1.20 7.69 -2.26
N ALA A 90 1.75 6.93 -3.21
CA ALA A 90 1.35 6.98 -4.61
C ALA A 90 -0.15 6.66 -4.80
N ILE A 91 -0.68 5.69 -4.05
CA ILE A 91 -2.11 5.36 -4.04
C ILE A 91 -2.96 6.54 -3.55
N LEU A 92 -2.48 7.30 -2.56
CA LEU A 92 -3.21 8.45 -1.97
C LEU A 92 -3.15 9.71 -2.83
N GLU A 93 -2.02 9.93 -3.52
CA GLU A 93 -1.78 11.11 -4.34
C GLU A 93 -2.36 11.00 -5.75
N HIS A 94 -2.80 9.80 -6.15
CA HIS A 94 -3.46 9.62 -7.43
C HIS A 94 -4.77 10.42 -7.47
N ASP A 95 -4.99 11.19 -8.54
CA ASP A 95 -6.17 12.01 -8.76
C ASP A 95 -6.73 11.81 -10.18
N ASN A 96 -7.96 12.25 -10.44
CA ASN A 96 -8.67 12.19 -11.73
C ASN A 96 -9.03 10.78 -12.24
N PRO A 97 -9.81 9.96 -11.50
CA PRO A 97 -10.10 8.59 -11.91
C PRO A 97 -11.37 8.47 -12.78
N PRO A 98 -11.49 7.40 -13.59
CA PRO A 98 -12.76 6.98 -14.18
C PRO A 98 -13.73 6.34 -13.16
N GLN A 99 -13.25 5.87 -12.00
CA GLN A 99 -14.06 5.23 -10.94
C GLN A 99 -13.82 5.86 -9.56
N ILE A 100 -14.61 6.90 -9.25
CA ILE A 100 -14.40 7.74 -8.07
C ILE A 100 -14.58 6.99 -6.73
N GLU A 101 -15.55 6.09 -6.63
CA GLU A 101 -15.84 5.37 -5.37
C GLU A 101 -14.72 4.42 -4.95
N VAL A 102 -14.10 3.74 -5.93
CA VAL A 102 -12.98 2.82 -5.68
C VAL A 102 -11.75 3.59 -5.22
N GLN A 103 -11.46 4.72 -5.86
CA GLN A 103 -10.38 5.61 -5.44
C GLN A 103 -10.61 6.11 -4.01
N PHE A 104 -11.82 6.57 -3.69
CA PHE A 104 -12.14 7.02 -2.33
C PHE A 104 -11.99 5.91 -1.30
N ALA A 105 -12.34 4.67 -1.63
CA ALA A 105 -12.11 3.53 -0.77
C ALA A 105 -10.60 3.27 -0.55
N ALA A 106 -9.78 3.38 -1.60
CA ALA A 106 -8.32 3.24 -1.49
C ALA A 106 -7.72 4.36 -0.62
N HIS A 107 -8.09 5.62 -0.85
CA HIS A 107 -7.63 6.76 -0.07
C HIS A 107 -8.01 6.61 1.41
N ARG A 108 -9.27 6.26 1.71
CA ARG A 108 -9.70 6.00 3.10
C ARG A 108 -8.90 4.86 3.73
N ALA A 109 -8.62 3.78 3.00
CA ALA A 109 -7.83 2.67 3.51
C ALA A 109 -6.38 3.09 3.83
N VAL A 110 -5.78 3.96 3.01
CA VAL A 110 -4.44 4.52 3.28
C VAL A 110 -4.50 5.48 4.47
N SER A 111 -5.40 6.46 4.46
CA SER A 111 -5.55 7.46 5.53
C SER A 111 -5.90 6.83 6.89
N GLY A 112 -6.60 5.69 6.91
CA GLY A 112 -6.88 4.92 8.13
C GLY A 112 -5.62 4.42 8.86
N GLY A 113 -4.46 4.38 8.19
CA GLY A 113 -3.17 4.04 8.77
C GLY A 113 -2.44 5.19 9.46
N ARG A 114 -3.07 6.35 9.66
CA ARG A 114 -2.43 7.57 10.19
C ARG A 114 -1.62 7.35 11.48
N ASP A 115 -2.16 6.62 12.45
CA ASP A 115 -1.45 6.33 13.70
C ASP A 115 -0.21 5.47 13.48
N THR A 116 -0.27 4.55 12.51
CA THR A 116 0.87 3.72 12.10
C THR A 116 1.97 4.58 11.49
N VAL A 117 1.61 5.57 10.66
CA VAL A 117 2.56 6.54 10.10
C VAL A 117 3.30 7.29 11.20
N GLY A 118 2.60 7.76 12.23
CA GLY A 118 3.20 8.45 13.37
C GLY A 118 4.28 7.62 14.06
N LYS A 119 4.02 6.32 14.27
CA LYS A 119 4.99 5.38 14.87
C LYS A 119 6.21 5.20 13.95
N LEU A 120 5.98 4.95 12.66
CA LEU A 120 7.05 4.74 11.67
C LEU A 120 7.95 5.99 11.52
N ALA A 121 7.37 7.19 11.57
CA ALA A 121 8.10 8.46 11.48
C ALA A 121 9.07 8.73 12.64
N THR A 122 8.92 8.00 13.75
CA THR A 122 9.80 8.02 14.94
C THR A 122 10.72 6.80 15.06
N GLY A 123 10.66 5.85 14.10
CA GLY A 123 11.44 4.61 14.14
C GLY A 123 12.95 4.79 13.98
N SER A 124 13.74 3.72 14.04
CA SER A 124 15.21 3.77 13.94
C SER A 124 15.75 3.80 12.51
N ASP A 125 15.01 3.25 11.54
CA ASP A 125 15.41 3.22 10.13
C ASP A 125 15.20 4.61 9.48
N PRO A 126 16.25 5.26 8.96
CA PRO A 126 16.16 6.59 8.37
C PRO A 126 15.31 6.65 7.09
N ALA A 127 15.36 5.61 6.24
CA ALA A 127 14.59 5.59 5.00
C ALA A 127 13.10 5.41 5.30
N VAL A 128 12.76 4.49 6.21
CA VAL A 128 11.38 4.29 6.68
C VAL A 128 10.83 5.55 7.35
N ARG A 129 11.62 6.22 8.22
CA ARG A 129 11.22 7.48 8.83
C ARG A 129 10.92 8.56 7.80
N ALA A 130 11.77 8.71 6.78
CA ALA A 130 11.62 9.72 5.74
C ALA A 130 10.34 9.47 4.92
N ALA A 131 10.14 8.25 4.45
CA ALA A 131 8.94 7.86 3.70
C ALA A 131 7.67 8.03 4.54
N ALA A 132 7.69 7.65 5.83
CA ALA A 132 6.55 7.85 6.72
C ALA A 132 6.21 9.33 6.94
N ARG A 133 7.22 10.21 7.07
CA ARG A 133 6.97 11.65 7.18
C ARG A 133 6.35 12.23 5.92
N ALA A 134 6.82 11.80 4.74
CA ALA A 134 6.26 12.20 3.46
C ALA A 134 4.79 11.76 3.33
N LEU A 135 4.49 10.49 3.60
CA LEU A 135 3.11 9.98 3.61
C LEU A 135 2.24 10.70 4.65
N GLY A 136 2.78 11.01 5.83
CA GLY A 136 2.07 11.79 6.85
C GLY A 136 1.68 13.18 6.36
N ALA A 137 2.61 13.88 5.72
CA ALA A 137 2.33 15.18 5.11
C ALA A 137 1.27 15.05 4.00
N ALA A 138 1.37 14.03 3.14
CA ALA A 138 0.39 13.77 2.09
C ALA A 138 -1.02 13.51 2.66
N ILE A 139 -1.13 12.74 3.76
CA ILE A 139 -2.40 12.52 4.47
C ILE A 139 -2.95 13.84 5.04
N ASP A 140 -2.10 14.68 5.65
CA ASP A 140 -2.55 15.95 6.24
C ASP A 140 -3.03 16.97 5.20
N SER A 141 -2.41 16.98 4.03
CA SER A 141 -2.79 17.85 2.92
C SER A 141 -3.82 17.21 1.98
N HIS A 142 -4.31 16.01 2.26
CA HIS A 142 -5.20 15.28 1.36
C HIS A 142 -6.58 15.94 1.30
N THR A 143 -6.86 16.61 0.19
CA THR A 143 -8.15 17.28 -0.05
C THR A 143 -9.03 16.41 -0.94
N CYS A 144 -9.64 15.37 -0.35
CA CYS A 144 -10.70 14.60 -0.99
C CYS A 144 -12.02 14.83 -0.24
N GLU A 145 -13.07 15.23 -0.97
CA GLU A 145 -14.38 15.58 -0.39
C GLU A 145 -14.97 14.41 0.43
N ALA A 146 -14.77 13.17 -0.02
CA ALA A 146 -15.21 11.95 0.66
C ALA A 146 -14.25 11.44 1.77
N CYS A 147 -13.05 12.01 1.90
CA CYS A 147 -12.09 11.68 2.96
C CYS A 147 -12.09 12.73 4.09
N ARG A 148 -12.87 13.80 3.95
CA ARG A 148 -13.05 14.79 5.02
C ARG A 148 -13.75 14.11 6.21
N PRO A 149 -13.24 14.22 7.45
CA PRO A 149 -13.95 13.71 8.60
C PRO A 149 -15.30 14.44 8.71
N ALA A 150 -16.36 13.66 8.97
CA ALA A 150 -17.71 14.17 9.23
C ALA A 150 -17.76 15.03 10.51
#